data_AF-A0A3C0S3Z4-F1
#
_entry.id   AF-A0A3C0S3Z4-F1
#
_cell.length_a   1.000
_cell.length_b   1.000
_cell.length_c   1.000
_cell.angle_alpha   90.00
_cell.angle_beta   90.00
_cell.angle_gamma   90.00
#
_symmetry.space_group_name_H-M   'P 1'
#
loop_
_entity.id
_entity.type
_entity.pdbx_description
1 polymer ?
#
loop_
_entity_poly.entity_id
_entity_poly.type
_entity_poly.pdbx_seq_one_letter_code
_entity_poly.pdbx_strand_id
1 'polypeptide(L)' 'MQNASNMITQLRSQNENYAESFRIAKVVFELGNSNSVIFLTAKTKFDNSQIQLVVKQYEWLLQKYINDYYAGSLNL' A
#
# COMPACT_ATOMS: atom_id res chain seq x y z
N MET A 1 9.70 -16.28 -4.67
CA MET A 1 8.92 -16.00 -3.44
C MET A 1 9.52 -14.87 -2.61
N GLN A 2 10.84 -14.87 -2.33
CA GLN A 2 11.53 -13.81 -1.55
C GLN A 2 11.27 -12.37 -2.06
N ASN A 3 11.32 -12.16 -3.38
CA ASN A 3 11.17 -10.83 -3.99
C ASN A 3 9.78 -10.21 -3.77
N ALA A 4 8.71 -11.01 -3.85
CA ALA A 4 7.35 -10.52 -3.63
C ALA A 4 7.11 -10.17 -2.16
N SER A 5 7.65 -10.97 -1.23
CA SER A 5 7.63 -10.65 0.20
C SER A 5 8.39 -9.36 0.50
N ASN A 6 9.57 -9.17 -0.10
CA ASN A 6 10.36 -7.95 0.07
C ASN A 6 9.63 -6.72 -0.48
N MET A 7 8.98 -6.84 -1.64
CA MET A 7 8.19 -5.77 -2.24
C MET A 7 7.00 -5.37 -1.36
N ILE A 8 6.28 -6.34 -0.79
CA ILE A 8 5.17 -6.07 0.14
C ILE A 8 5.68 -5.31 1.37
N THR A 9 6.84 -5.68 1.91
CA THR A 9 7.45 -4.96 3.05
C THR A 9 7.81 -3.52 2.68
N GLN A 10 8.39 -3.30 1.50
CA GLN A 10 8.70 -1.95 1.01
C GLN A 10 7.44 -1.10 0.82
N LEU A 11 6.40 -1.67 0.22
CA LEU A 11 5.12 -0.99 0.02
C LEU A 11 4.42 -0.69 1.34
N ARG A 12 4.56 -1.56 2.36
CA ARG A 12 4.05 -1.30 3.71
C ARG A 12 4.75 -0.09 4.34
N SER A 13 6.08 -0.04 4.29
CA SER A 13 6.84 1.12 4.79
C SER A 13 6.50 2.40 4.03
N GLN A 14 6.37 2.32 2.70
CA GLN A 14 5.93 3.46 1.88
C GLN A 14 4.54 3.95 2.30
N ASN A 15 3.61 3.02 2.54
CA ASN A 15 2.27 3.33 2.96
C ASN A 15 2.22 4.01 4.35
N GLU A 16 3.03 3.55 5.30
CA GLU A 16 3.20 4.18 6.62
C GLU A 16 3.75 5.61 6.49
N ASN A 17 4.76 5.82 5.63
CA ASN A 17 5.33 7.14 5.39
C ASN A 17 4.32 8.11 4.76
N TYR A 18 3.50 7.65 3.81
CA TYR A 18 2.45 8.48 3.24
C TYR A 18 1.28 8.71 4.19
N ALA A 19 0.97 7.76 5.08
CA ALA A 19 -0.02 7.97 6.13
C ALA A 19 0.39 9.14 7.05
N GLU A 20 1.65 9.16 7.48
CA GLU A 20 2.16 10.24 8.33
C GLU A 20 2.22 11.58 7.57
N SER A 21 2.65 11.55 6.30
CA SER A 21 2.63 12.74 5.44
C SER A 21 1.22 13.32 5.28
N PHE A 22 0.22 12.46 5.09
CA PHE A 22 -1.18 12.87 5.00
C PHE A 22 -1.72 13.37 6.34
N ARG A 23 -1.35 12.75 7.46
CA ARG A 23 -1.72 13.20 8.81
C ARG A 23 -1.24 14.64 9.06
N ILE A 24 0.01 14.95 8.72
CA ILE A 24 0.56 16.31 8.84
C ILE A 24 -0.22 17.27 7.94
N ALA A 25 -0.40 16.93 6.66
CA ALA A 25 -1.13 17.79 5.71
C ALA A 25 -2.57 18.07 6.16
N LYS A 26 -3.25 17.07 6.75
CA LYS A 26 -4.59 17.20 7.33
C LYS A 26 -4.61 18.22 8.47
N VAL A 27 -3.71 18.08 9.45
CA VAL A 27 -3.65 19.00 10.59
C VAL A 27 -3.37 20.43 10.12
N VAL A 28 -2.40 20.62 9.22
CA VAL A 28 -2.05 21.97 8.73
C VAL A 28 -3.21 22.58 7.93
N PHE A 29 -3.96 21.78 7.17
CA PHE A 29 -5.14 22.23 6.43
C PHE A 29 -6.29 22.62 7.37
N GLU A 30 -6.58 21.80 8.38
CA GLU A 30 -7.62 22.07 9.38
C GLU A 30 -7.33 23.32 10.21
N LEU A 31 -6.06 23.67 10.41
CA LEU A 31 -5.63 24.93 11.03
C LEU A 31 -5.71 26.15 10.09
N GLY A 32 -6.07 25.96 8.82
CA GLY A 32 -6.08 27.03 7.80
C GLY A 32 -4.70 27.47 7.33
N ASN A 33 -3.63 26.78 7.75
CA ASN A 33 -2.24 27.13 7.44
C ASN A 33 -1.73 26.48 6.13
N SER A 34 -2.60 25.85 5.34
CA SER A 34 -2.28 25.34 4.00
C SER A 34 -3.48 25.37 3.06
N ASN A 35 -3.24 25.08 1.79
CA ASN A 35 -4.28 25.06 0.75
C ASN A 35 -4.74 23.64 0.41
N SER A 36 -5.84 23.56 -0.33
CA SER A 36 -6.46 22.30 -0.76
C SER A 36 -5.54 21.46 -1.65
N VAL A 37 -4.63 22.07 -2.42
CA VAL A 37 -3.70 21.35 -3.29
C VAL A 37 -2.72 20.50 -2.47
N ILE A 38 -2.17 21.05 -1.38
CA ILE A 38 -1.26 20.31 -0.49
C ILE A 38 -1.99 19.13 0.15
N PHE A 39 -3.20 19.37 0.68
CA PHE A 39 -4.03 18.34 1.28
C PHE A 39 -4.36 17.21 0.28
N LEU A 40 -4.89 17.57 -0.89
CA LEU A 40 -5.30 16.60 -1.91
C LEU A 40 -4.10 15.84 -2.49
N THR A 41 -2.95 16.49 -2.63
CA THR A 41 -1.71 15.83 -3.09
C THR A 41 -1.26 14.77 -2.09
N ALA A 42 -1.24 15.09 -0.79
CA ALA A 42 -0.85 14.14 0.24
C ALA A 42 -1.86 12.98 0.35
N LYS A 43 -3.17 13.29 0.30
CA LYS A 43 -4.23 12.27 0.29
C LYS A 43 -4.11 11.33 -0.90
N THR A 44 -3.92 11.88 -2.10
CA THR A 44 -3.80 11.08 -3.33
C THR A 44 -2.60 10.13 -3.25
N LYS A 45 -1.46 10.58 -2.73
CA LYS A 45 -0.28 9.72 -2.53
C LYS A 45 -0.57 8.58 -1.55
N PHE A 46 -1.24 8.88 -0.44
CA PHE A 46 -1.61 7.88 0.56
C PHE A 46 -2.63 6.87 0.03
N ASP A 47 -3.70 7.32 -0.63
CA ASP A 47 -4.69 6.43 -1.22
C ASP A 47 -4.04 5.51 -2.27
N ASN A 48 -3.16 6.06 -3.11
CA ASN A 48 -2.44 5.27 -4.11
C ASN A 48 -1.52 4.22 -3.49
N SER A 49 -0.83 4.52 -2.38
CA SER A 49 0.01 3.53 -1.71
C SER A 49 -0.78 2.40 -1.08
N GLN A 50 -1.98 2.69 -0.56
CA GLN A 50 -2.89 1.65 -0.05
C GLN A 50 -3.32 0.71 -1.18
N ILE A 51 -3.74 1.26 -2.32
CA ILE A 51 -4.13 0.47 -3.50
C ILE A 51 -2.97 -0.41 -3.96
N GLN A 52 -1.76 0.14 -4.09
CA GLN A 52 -0.59 -0.61 -4.53
C GLN A 52 -0.23 -1.75 -3.58
N LEU A 53 -0.30 -1.51 -2.26
CA LEU A 53 -0.04 -2.53 -1.26
C LEU A 53 -1.05 -3.68 -1.35
N VAL A 54 -2.34 -3.35 -1.44
CA VAL A 54 -3.42 -4.35 -1.53
C VAL A 54 -3.30 -5.19 -2.80
N VAL A 55 -3.08 -4.55 -3.96
CA VAL A 55 -2.88 -5.26 -5.23
C VAL A 55 -1.73 -6.25 -5.13
N LYS A 56 -0.58 -5.82 -4.58
CA LYS A 56 0.60 -6.69 -4.46
C LYS A 56 0.42 -7.84 -3.46
N GLN A 57 -0.36 -7.63 -2.41
CA GLN A 57 -0.74 -8.71 -1.49
C GLN A 57 -1.61 -9.77 -2.19
N TYR A 58 -2.59 -9.35 -2.98
CA TYR A 58 -3.42 -10.26 -3.76
C TYR A 58 -2.66 -10.99 -4.85
N GLU A 59 -1.78 -10.30 -5.59
CA GLU A 59 -0.89 -10.95 -6.57
C GLU A 59 -0.02 -12.03 -5.93
N TRP A 60 0.56 -11.76 -4.76
CA TRP A 60 1.36 -12.74 -4.03
C TRP A 60 0.53 -13.94 -3.59
N LEU A 61 -0.68 -13.70 -3.07
CA LEU A 61 -1.59 -14.76 -2.66
C LEU A 61 -2.01 -15.65 -3.84
N LEU A 62 -2.35 -15.04 -4.98
CA LEU A 62 -2.70 -15.76 -6.20
C LEU A 62 -1.52 -16.61 -6.69
N GLN A 63 -0.30 -16.06 -6.70
CA GLN A 63 0.89 -16.81 -7.08
C GLN A 63 1.11 -18.02 -6.15
N LYS A 64 0.84 -17.86 -4.86
CA LYS A 64 0.91 -18.97 -3.90
C LYS A 64 -0.09 -20.07 -4.26
N TYR A 65 -1.37 -19.73 -4.49
CA TYR A 65 -2.37 -20.70 -4.89
C TYR A 65 -2.05 -21.41 -6.20
N ILE A 66 -1.53 -20.68 -7.18
CA ILE A 66 -1.08 -21.27 -8.45
C ILE A 66 0.05 -22.27 -8.21
N ASN A 67 1.04 -21.91 -7.39
CA ASN A 67 2.14 -22.81 -7.06
C ASN A 67 1.65 -24.06 -6.33
N ASP A 68 0.73 -23.90 -5.37
CA ASP A 68 0.15 -25.01 -4.59
C ASP A 68 -0.67 -25.95 -5.48
N TYR A 69 -1.38 -25.42 -6.48
CA TYR A 69 -2.08 -26.19 -7.53
C TYR A 69 -1.10 -27.03 -8.36
N TYR A 70 -0.05 -26.41 -8.91
CA TYR A 70 0.92 -27.13 -9.74
C TYR A 70 1.81 -28.10 -8.94
N ALA A 71 2.02 -27.87 -7.65
CA ALA A 71 2.76 -28.77 -6.77
C ALA A 71 1.96 -30.02 -6.36
N GLY A 72 0.67 -30.12 -6.74
CA GLY A 72 -0.20 -31.22 -6.34
C GLY A 72 -0.56 -31.22 -4.85
N SER A 73 -0.24 -30.15 -4.12
CA SER A 73 -0.52 -29.96 -2.69
C SER A 73 -1.80 -29.17 -2.45
N LEU A 74 -2.58 -28.89 -3.49
CA LEU A 74 -3.87 -28.20 -3.37
C LEU A 74 -4.91 -29.17 -2.81
N ASN A 75 -4.92 -29.33 -1.49
CA ASN A 75 -6.12 -29.78 -0.79
C ASN A 75 -7.06 -28.57 -0.72
N LEU A 76 -8.07 -28.58 -1.59
CA LEU A 76 -9.26 -27.73 -1.45
C LEU A 76 -10.05 -28.15 -0.20
#